data_AF-G7LRT4-F1
#
_entry.id   AF-G7LRT4-F1
#
_cell.length_a   1.000
_cell.length_b   1.000
_cell.length_c   1.000
_cell.angle_alpha   90.00
_cell.angle_beta   90.00
_cell.angle_gamma   90.00
#
_symmetry.space_group_name_H-M   'P 1'
#
loop_
_entity.id
_entity.type
_entity.pdbx_description
1 polymer ?
#
loop_
_entity_poly.entity_id
_entity_poly.type
_entity_poly.pdbx_seq_one_letter_code
_entity_poly.pdbx_strand_id
1 'polypeptide(L)'
;MSALSFNPTVEPITYTIEQVNTVAPHDWQNFVLAVTDTFWKLPSVLRPYDGQHRALTDASGLFPDAGVLVFSGETDAEHRPDVITVERIRSNNTLCVQEFTPQHQPYDFFSRLVMVLLHSLCRNNFRVHSSAGEASWSMPLRWLNRNLGWPVLSAPLSPSSVTVMAGSVDELLLTFLSDPKRSLNKDDWRILTETEHRLYQLKAESFYEY
;
A
#
# COMPACT_ATOMS: atom_id res chain seq x y z
N MET A 1 -3.01 -20.88 -33.67
CA MET A 1 -2.21 -20.38 -32.53
C MET A 1 -2.45 -18.89 -32.46
N SER A 2 -3.44 -18.45 -31.70
CA SER A 2 -3.67 -17.03 -31.48
C SER A 2 -2.58 -16.52 -30.55
N ALA A 3 -1.82 -15.53 -31.02
CA ALA A 3 -0.89 -14.81 -30.17
C ALA A 3 -1.67 -14.28 -28.96
N LEU A 4 -1.18 -14.59 -27.76
CA LEU A 4 -1.61 -13.91 -26.54
C LEU A 4 -1.33 -12.43 -26.75
N SER A 5 -2.33 -11.64 -27.16
CA SER A 5 -2.20 -10.19 -27.13
C SER A 5 -2.14 -9.82 -25.65
N PHE A 6 -0.93 -9.52 -25.17
CA PHE A 6 -0.74 -8.79 -23.93
C PHE A 6 -1.49 -7.46 -24.09
N ASN A 7 -2.68 -7.35 -23.50
CA ASN A 7 -3.31 -6.06 -23.27
C ASN A 7 -2.53 -5.42 -22.11
N PRO A 8 -1.71 -4.39 -22.34
CA PRO A 8 -0.87 -3.80 -21.29
C PRO A 8 -1.64 -2.83 -20.39
N THR A 9 -2.94 -2.69 -20.57
CA THR A 9 -3.75 -1.73 -19.81
C THR A 9 -4.43 -2.46 -18.64
N VAL A 10 -3.67 -2.74 -17.58
CA VAL A 10 -4.31 -2.85 -16.26
C VAL A 10 -4.82 -1.45 -15.97
N GLU A 11 -6.13 -1.25 -15.89
CA GLU A 11 -6.69 0.04 -15.52
C GLU A 11 -6.02 0.54 -14.23
N PRO A 12 -5.71 1.85 -14.12
CA PRO A 12 -5.11 2.39 -12.92
C PRO A 12 -5.95 2.03 -11.70
N ILE A 13 -5.28 1.50 -10.66
CA ILE A 13 -5.96 1.07 -9.44
C ILE A 13 -6.28 2.30 -8.61
N THR A 14 -7.56 2.43 -8.25
CA THR A 14 -8.06 3.49 -7.38
C THR A 14 -8.26 2.94 -5.98
N TYR A 15 -7.88 3.74 -5.00
CA TYR A 15 -8.02 3.44 -3.58
C TYR A 15 -8.91 4.46 -2.91
N THR A 16 -9.65 4.02 -1.90
CA THR A 16 -10.38 4.94 -1.02
C THR A 16 -10.05 4.68 0.44
N ILE A 17 -9.96 5.76 1.21
CA ILE A 17 -9.83 5.77 2.67
C ILE A 17 -10.98 6.59 3.23
N GLU A 18 -11.89 5.94 3.95
CA GLU A 18 -13.00 6.58 4.66
C GLU A 18 -12.70 6.58 6.16
N GLN A 19 -12.67 7.75 6.79
CA GLN A 19 -12.59 7.86 8.24
C GLN A 19 -13.99 7.76 8.86
N VAL A 20 -14.22 6.67 9.59
CA VAL A 20 -15.50 6.35 10.24
C VAL A 20 -15.56 6.87 11.67
N ASN A 21 -14.46 6.84 12.42
CA ASN A 21 -14.43 7.27 13.82
C ASN A 21 -13.10 7.95 14.19
N THR A 22 -13.10 8.67 15.30
CA THR A 22 -11.87 9.17 15.93
C THR A 22 -11.07 8.00 16.50
N VAL A 23 -9.78 7.95 16.19
CA VAL A 23 -8.86 6.91 16.69
C VAL A 23 -8.42 7.21 18.11
N ALA A 24 -8.46 6.20 18.98
CA ALA A 24 -7.93 6.30 20.34
C ALA A 24 -6.43 6.65 20.32
N PRO A 25 -5.91 7.46 21.27
CA PRO A 25 -4.50 7.87 21.26
C PRO A 25 -3.51 6.71 21.20
N HIS A 26 -3.78 5.64 21.96
CA HIS A 26 -2.94 4.44 22.00
C HIS A 26 -2.85 3.72 20.65
N ASP A 27 -3.99 3.54 19.98
CA ASP A 27 -4.03 2.85 18.69
C ASP A 27 -3.37 3.69 17.59
N TRP A 28 -3.56 5.00 17.64
CA TRP A 28 -2.85 5.93 16.77
C TRP A 28 -1.34 5.90 16.99
N GLN A 29 -0.89 5.86 18.24
CA GLN A 29 0.54 5.75 18.55
C GLN A 29 1.14 4.46 17.98
N ASN A 30 0.45 3.33 18.11
CA ASN A 30 0.88 2.06 17.52
C ASN A 30 0.95 2.14 15.98
N PHE A 31 -0.05 2.78 15.37
CA PHE A 31 -0.06 3.05 13.94
C PHE A 31 1.14 3.91 13.49
N VAL A 32 1.43 5.02 14.19
CA VAL A 32 2.57 5.90 13.91
C VAL A 32 3.90 5.14 14.01
N LEU A 33 4.08 4.30 15.04
CA LEU A 33 5.27 3.47 15.20
C LEU A 33 5.40 2.47 14.05
N ALA A 34 4.32 1.79 13.66
CA ALA A 34 4.35 0.83 12.56
C ALA A 34 4.65 1.48 11.20
N VAL A 35 4.11 2.67 10.94
CA VAL A 35 4.41 3.46 9.72
C VAL A 35 5.87 3.92 9.71
N THR A 36 6.38 4.36 10.86
CA THR A 36 7.78 4.77 11.02
C THR A 36 8.74 3.60 10.75
N ASP A 37 8.48 2.43 11.33
CA ASP A 37 9.26 1.21 11.08
C ASP A 37 9.20 0.79 9.60
N THR A 38 8.02 0.92 8.99
CA THR A 38 7.80 0.60 7.57
C THR A 38 8.66 1.49 6.68
N PHE A 39 8.66 2.81 6.93
CA PHE A 39 9.46 3.77 6.17
C PHE A 39 10.94 3.38 6.12
N TRP A 40 11.51 3.02 7.26
CA TRP A 40 12.95 2.68 7.35
C TRP A 40 13.31 1.35 6.71
N LYS A 41 12.40 0.38 6.73
CA LYS A 41 12.62 -0.95 6.16
C LYS A 41 12.40 -1.00 4.65
N LEU A 42 11.69 -0.02 4.08
CA LEU A 42 11.49 0.05 2.64
C LEU A 42 12.77 0.47 1.89
N PRO A 43 13.02 -0.11 0.70
CA PRO A 43 13.94 0.43 -0.30
C PRO A 43 13.64 1.90 -0.57
N SER A 44 14.67 2.72 -0.75
CA SER A 44 14.53 4.18 -0.85
C SER A 44 13.61 4.65 -1.97
N VAL A 45 13.55 3.94 -3.09
CA VAL A 45 12.67 4.30 -4.21
C VAL A 45 11.18 4.11 -3.89
N LEU A 46 10.85 3.20 -2.96
CA LEU A 46 9.46 2.92 -2.54
C LEU A 46 9.03 3.83 -1.39
N ARG A 47 9.95 4.66 -0.87
CA ARG A 47 9.62 5.61 0.19
C ARG A 47 8.80 6.74 -0.41
N PRO A 48 7.79 7.20 0.32
CA PRO A 48 6.96 8.30 -0.14
C PRO A 48 7.69 9.64 -0.01
N TYR A 49 7.07 10.66 -0.59
CA TYR A 49 7.44 12.06 -0.46
C TYR A 49 6.53 12.73 0.59
N ASP A 50 6.89 13.92 1.05
CA ASP A 50 6.04 14.70 1.95
C ASP A 50 4.81 15.30 1.23
N GLY A 51 3.91 15.96 1.97
CA GLY A 51 2.74 16.62 1.39
C GLY A 51 3.03 17.78 0.43
N GLN A 52 4.31 18.15 0.25
CA GLN A 52 4.78 19.15 -0.72
C GLN A 52 5.60 18.51 -1.86
N HIS A 53 5.54 17.18 -2.01
CA HIS A 53 6.28 16.41 -3.00
C HIS A 53 7.80 16.57 -2.89
N ARG A 54 8.33 16.65 -1.67
CA ARG A 54 9.78 16.61 -1.41
C ARG A 54 10.18 15.24 -0.88
N ALA A 55 11.33 14.76 -1.35
CA ALA A 55 11.86 13.46 -0.93
C ALA A 55 12.11 13.45 0.59
N LEU A 56 11.63 12.41 1.25
CA LEU A 56 11.81 12.25 2.70
C LEU A 56 13.11 11.51 2.99
N THR A 57 13.96 12.13 3.80
CA THR A 57 15.16 11.49 4.36
C THR A 57 14.91 10.89 5.73
N ASP A 58 13.82 11.29 6.39
CA ASP A 58 13.45 10.88 7.73
C ASP A 58 11.92 10.66 7.82
N ALA A 59 11.51 9.66 8.61
CA ALA A 59 10.10 9.32 8.79
C ALA A 59 9.28 10.42 9.47
N SER A 60 9.90 11.29 10.28
CA SER A 60 9.21 12.41 10.93
C SER A 60 8.57 13.39 9.94
N GLY A 61 9.10 13.49 8.72
CA GLY A 61 8.50 14.32 7.68
C GLY A 61 7.14 13.82 7.18
N LEU A 62 6.74 12.59 7.53
CA LEU A 62 5.38 12.07 7.33
C LEU A 62 4.36 12.67 8.30
N PHE A 63 4.80 13.26 9.42
CA PHE A 63 3.95 13.65 10.53
C PHE A 63 4.10 15.16 10.81
N PRO A 64 3.39 16.02 10.05
CA PRO A 64 3.44 17.47 10.28
C PRO A 64 2.93 17.85 11.68
N ASP A 65 2.08 17.02 12.27
CA ASP A 65 1.69 17.07 13.67
C ASP A 65 1.44 15.65 14.23
N ALA A 66 1.28 15.55 15.56
CA ALA A 66 1.15 14.27 16.25
C ALA A 66 -0.13 13.48 15.90
N GLY A 67 -1.13 14.12 15.31
CA GLY A 67 -2.42 13.55 14.96
C GLY A 67 -2.62 13.35 13.45
N VAL A 68 -1.63 13.65 12.61
CA VAL A 68 -1.78 13.65 11.15
C VAL A 68 -0.61 12.93 10.49
N LEU A 69 -0.94 12.03 9.57
CA LEU A 69 -0.03 11.45 8.60
C LEU A 69 -0.28 12.10 7.24
N VAL A 70 0.76 12.64 6.60
CA VAL A 70 0.69 13.22 5.25
C VAL A 70 1.83 12.69 4.39
N PHE A 71 1.52 12.24 3.19
CA PHE A 71 2.53 11.82 2.23
C PHE A 71 2.02 11.89 0.78
N SER A 72 2.93 11.81 -0.19
CA SER A 72 2.60 11.79 -1.62
C SER A 72 3.59 10.95 -2.41
N GLY A 73 3.41 10.93 -3.74
CA GLY A 73 4.43 10.50 -4.69
C GLY A 73 5.40 11.59 -5.12
N GLU A 74 6.28 11.23 -6.05
CA GLU A 74 7.16 12.15 -6.77
C GLU A 74 6.38 12.88 -7.87
N THR A 75 6.61 14.18 -8.02
CA THR A 75 6.06 14.93 -9.17
C THR A 75 6.95 14.71 -10.39
N ASP A 76 6.33 14.42 -11.54
CA ASP A 76 7.00 14.42 -12.84
C ASP A 76 6.34 15.44 -13.79
N ALA A 77 6.79 15.47 -15.05
CA ALA A 77 6.31 16.45 -16.03
C ALA A 77 4.86 16.24 -16.47
N GLU A 78 4.33 15.03 -16.29
CA GLU A 78 3.05 14.59 -16.85
C GLU A 78 1.99 14.44 -15.75
N HIS A 79 2.40 14.14 -14.52
CA HIS A 79 1.52 13.85 -13.42
C HIS A 79 2.02 14.44 -12.09
N ARG A 80 1.07 15.06 -11.37
CA ARG A 80 1.24 15.45 -9.98
C ARG A 80 0.44 14.46 -9.11
N PRO A 81 1.10 13.66 -8.27
CA PRO A 81 0.43 12.64 -7.46
C PRO A 81 -0.46 13.28 -6.39
N ASP A 82 -1.48 12.54 -6.00
CA ASP A 82 -2.36 12.94 -4.90
C ASP A 82 -1.57 13.04 -3.58
N VAL A 83 -1.96 14.00 -2.74
CA VAL A 83 -1.47 14.11 -1.37
C VAL A 83 -2.42 13.34 -0.47
N ILE A 84 -1.93 12.26 0.16
CA ILE A 84 -2.68 11.41 1.07
C ILE A 84 -2.57 11.98 2.48
N THR A 85 -3.71 12.21 3.12
CA THR A 85 -3.80 12.76 4.48
C THR A 85 -4.69 11.87 5.32
N VAL A 86 -4.15 11.39 6.44
CA VAL A 86 -4.88 10.57 7.40
C VAL A 86 -4.81 11.26 8.76
N GLU A 87 -5.98 11.63 9.28
CA GLU A 87 -6.11 12.30 10.57
C GLU A 87 -6.56 11.32 11.65
N ARG A 88 -6.10 11.53 12.87
CA ARG A 88 -6.53 10.78 14.05
C ARG A 88 -7.94 11.17 14.49
N ILE A 89 -8.22 12.47 14.52
CA ILE A 89 -9.47 13.05 15.02
C ILE A 89 -10.44 13.16 13.86
N ARG A 90 -11.63 12.58 13.99
CA ARG A 90 -12.68 12.74 12.99
C ARG A 90 -13.35 14.11 13.17
N SER A 91 -13.44 14.87 12.09
CA SER A 91 -14.26 16.09 12.07
C SER A 91 -15.74 15.71 12.15
N ASN A 92 -16.46 16.24 13.14
CA ASN A 92 -17.79 15.75 13.54
C ASN A 92 -18.92 15.93 12.51
N ASN A 93 -18.68 16.59 11.36
CA ASN A 93 -19.75 17.00 10.45
C ASN A 93 -19.47 16.73 8.96
N THR A 94 -18.44 15.97 8.60
CA THR A 94 -18.13 15.73 7.19
C THR A 94 -17.69 14.28 6.97
N LEU A 95 -18.25 13.65 5.95
CA LEU A 95 -17.72 12.38 5.45
C LEU A 95 -16.31 12.66 4.92
N CYS A 96 -15.30 12.13 5.61
CA CYS A 96 -13.90 12.25 5.18
C CYS A 96 -13.58 10.99 4.37
N VAL A 97 -13.84 11.07 3.07
CA VAL A 97 -13.42 10.05 2.09
C VAL A 97 -12.38 10.68 1.21
N GLN A 98 -11.21 10.05 1.19
CA GLN A 98 -10.16 10.37 0.25
C GLN A 98 -10.10 9.27 -0.81
N GLU A 99 -10.16 9.65 -2.08
CA GLU A 99 -9.92 8.79 -3.23
C GLU A 99 -8.63 9.22 -3.92
N PHE A 100 -7.81 8.26 -4.35
CA PHE A 100 -6.55 8.54 -5.05
C PHE A 100 -6.15 7.41 -5.98
N THR A 101 -5.38 7.76 -7.02
CA THR A 101 -4.91 6.82 -8.04
C THR A 101 -3.40 7.00 -8.25
N PRO A 102 -2.54 6.12 -7.73
CA PRO A 102 -1.08 6.29 -7.78
C PRO A 102 -0.42 6.21 -9.15
N GLN A 103 -1.17 5.84 -10.20
CA GLN A 103 -0.67 5.71 -11.58
C GLN A 103 0.63 4.89 -11.71
N HIS A 104 0.71 3.77 -10.98
CA HIS A 104 1.88 2.88 -10.94
C HIS A 104 3.17 3.53 -10.39
N GLN A 105 3.08 4.69 -9.72
CA GLN A 105 4.24 5.27 -9.06
C GLN A 105 4.71 4.41 -7.87
N PRO A 106 6.01 4.45 -7.52
CA PRO A 106 6.59 3.71 -6.39
C PRO A 106 5.89 3.87 -5.04
N TYR A 107 5.30 5.04 -4.77
CA TYR A 107 4.60 5.30 -3.52
C TYR A 107 3.29 4.52 -3.36
N ASP A 108 2.78 3.88 -4.43
CA ASP A 108 1.63 2.97 -4.38
C ASP A 108 1.82 1.91 -3.30
N PHE A 109 3.00 1.28 -3.25
CA PHE A 109 3.26 0.23 -2.27
C PHE A 109 3.17 0.75 -0.83
N PHE A 110 3.78 1.90 -0.57
CA PHE A 110 3.70 2.54 0.74
C PHE A 110 2.25 2.88 1.10
N SER A 111 1.47 3.37 0.14
CA SER A 111 0.05 3.68 0.31
C SER A 111 -0.73 2.43 0.72
N ARG A 112 -0.52 1.31 0.04
CA ARG A 112 -1.15 0.03 0.37
C ARG A 112 -0.72 -0.51 1.74
N LEU A 113 0.56 -0.37 2.11
CA LEU A 113 1.07 -0.71 3.44
C LEU A 113 0.38 0.10 4.54
N VAL A 114 0.25 1.42 4.34
CA VAL A 114 -0.48 2.32 5.25
C VAL A 114 -1.94 1.89 5.39
N MET A 115 -2.62 1.56 4.29
CA MET A 115 -4.02 1.11 4.32
C MET A 115 -4.21 -0.21 5.09
N VAL A 116 -3.28 -1.17 4.94
CA VAL A 116 -3.30 -2.41 5.73
C VAL A 116 -3.05 -2.12 7.22
N LEU A 117 -2.14 -1.21 7.55
CA LEU A 117 -1.88 -0.78 8.93
C LEU A 117 -3.08 -0.06 9.55
N LEU A 118 -3.73 0.85 8.80
CA LEU A 118 -4.96 1.52 9.23
C LEU A 118 -6.06 0.50 9.55
N HIS A 119 -6.28 -0.45 8.65
CA HIS A 119 -7.27 -1.50 8.86
C HIS A 119 -6.94 -2.36 10.10
N SER A 120 -5.67 -2.75 10.25
CA SER A 120 -5.23 -3.67 11.31
C SER A 120 -5.20 -3.05 12.70
N LEU A 121 -4.63 -1.84 12.80
CA LEU A 121 -4.29 -1.19 14.07
C LEU A 121 -5.35 -0.17 14.51
N CYS A 122 -6.04 0.46 13.56
CA CYS A 122 -7.10 1.44 13.80
C CYS A 122 -8.49 0.84 13.49
N ARG A 123 -8.74 -0.40 13.92
CA ARG A 123 -9.94 -1.18 13.58
C ARG A 123 -11.23 -0.39 13.77
N ASN A 124 -12.15 -0.53 12.83
CA ASN A 124 -13.46 0.16 12.79
C ASN A 124 -13.40 1.70 12.76
N ASN A 125 -12.21 2.31 12.77
CA ASN A 125 -12.04 3.76 12.64
C ASN A 125 -11.83 4.17 11.17
N PHE A 126 -11.33 3.26 10.34
CA PHE A 126 -11.21 3.45 8.89
C PHE A 126 -11.86 2.30 8.12
N ARG A 127 -12.47 2.64 6.99
CA ARG A 127 -12.78 1.69 5.91
C ARG A 127 -11.88 2.03 4.74
N VAL A 128 -11.25 1.00 4.19
CA VAL A 128 -10.35 1.18 3.06
C VAL A 128 -10.77 0.21 1.96
N HIS A 129 -10.73 0.67 0.71
CA HIS A 129 -11.17 -0.09 -0.45
C HIS A 129 -10.19 0.08 -1.62
N SER A 130 -10.17 -0.90 -2.52
CA SER A 130 -9.41 -0.86 -3.76
C SER A 130 -10.26 -1.37 -4.91
N SER A 131 -10.17 -0.73 -6.08
CA SER A 131 -10.83 -1.23 -7.30
C SER A 131 -10.32 -2.61 -7.74
N ALA A 132 -9.12 -3.02 -7.33
CA ALA A 132 -8.57 -4.36 -7.57
C ALA A 132 -8.89 -5.39 -6.45
N GLY A 133 -9.71 -5.03 -5.46
CA GLY A 133 -10.18 -5.94 -4.43
C GLY A 133 -9.05 -6.54 -3.57
N GLU A 134 -9.09 -7.86 -3.34
CA GLU A 134 -8.12 -8.60 -2.54
C GLU A 134 -6.67 -8.55 -3.08
N ALA A 135 -6.51 -8.36 -4.40
CA ALA A 135 -5.22 -8.35 -5.07
C ALA A 135 -4.27 -7.30 -4.47
N SER A 136 -4.83 -6.13 -4.13
CA SER A 136 -4.10 -5.00 -3.57
C SER A 136 -3.47 -5.31 -2.22
N TRP A 137 -3.99 -6.27 -1.45
CA TRP A 137 -3.61 -6.46 -0.05
C TRP A 137 -2.62 -7.60 0.17
N SER A 138 -2.51 -8.53 -0.78
CA SER A 138 -1.74 -9.77 -0.60
C SER A 138 -0.24 -9.51 -0.33
N MET A 139 0.44 -8.77 -1.20
CA MET A 139 1.87 -8.48 -1.03
C MET A 139 2.14 -7.54 0.17
N PRO A 140 1.41 -6.41 0.35
CA PRO A 140 1.63 -5.54 1.49
C PRO A 140 1.45 -6.25 2.83
N LEU A 141 0.40 -7.07 2.98
CA LEU A 141 0.16 -7.83 4.21
C LEU A 141 1.30 -8.80 4.51
N ARG A 142 1.75 -9.58 3.51
CA ARG A 142 2.88 -10.51 3.67
C ARG A 142 4.18 -9.79 3.97
N TRP A 143 4.43 -8.66 3.31
CA TRP A 143 5.61 -7.83 3.57
C TRP A 143 5.60 -7.29 5.00
N LEU A 144 4.47 -6.76 5.48
CA LEU A 144 4.36 -6.25 6.86
C LEU A 144 4.58 -7.38 7.86
N ASN A 145 3.89 -8.52 7.72
CA ASN A 145 4.06 -9.64 8.66
C ASN A 145 5.48 -10.24 8.65
N ARG A 146 6.22 -10.14 7.55
CA ARG A 146 7.63 -10.55 7.46
C ARG A 146 8.58 -9.54 8.11
N ASN A 147 8.36 -8.26 7.86
CA ASN A 147 9.33 -7.21 8.17
C ASN A 147 9.04 -6.49 9.48
N LEU A 148 7.80 -6.49 9.94
CA LEU A 148 7.37 -5.85 11.18
C LEU A 148 7.24 -6.93 12.27
N GLY A 149 7.90 -6.70 13.42
CA GLY A 149 7.80 -7.57 14.61
C GLY A 149 6.50 -7.39 15.38
N TRP A 150 5.41 -7.03 14.68
CA TRP A 150 4.10 -6.75 15.25
C TRP A 150 3.26 -8.02 15.33
N PRO A 151 2.22 -8.06 16.18
CA PRO A 151 1.23 -9.13 16.13
C PRO A 151 0.64 -9.28 14.73
N VAL A 152 0.22 -10.50 14.38
CA VAL A 152 -0.29 -10.83 13.03
C VAL A 152 -1.33 -9.81 12.58
N LEU A 153 -1.02 -9.10 11.50
CA LEU A 153 -1.86 -8.09 10.88
C LEU A 153 -2.94 -8.73 10.00
N SER A 154 -3.99 -7.98 9.69
CA SER A 154 -5.09 -8.41 8.80
C SER A 154 -5.30 -7.43 7.65
N ALA A 155 -5.91 -7.89 6.56
CA ALA A 155 -6.25 -7.06 5.42
C ALA A 155 -7.77 -6.78 5.33
N PRO A 156 -8.17 -5.66 4.69
CA PRO A 156 -9.58 -5.23 4.55
C PRO A 156 -10.51 -6.27 3.94
N LEU A 157 -10.02 -6.93 2.89
CA LEU A 157 -10.53 -8.19 2.41
C LEU A 157 -9.39 -9.18 2.61
N SER A 158 -9.62 -10.22 3.40
CA SER A 158 -8.60 -11.26 3.54
C SER A 158 -8.42 -11.90 2.17
N PRO A 159 -7.25 -11.83 1.53
CA PRO A 159 -7.00 -12.64 0.35
C PRO A 159 -7.37 -14.06 0.77
N SER A 160 -8.32 -14.65 0.04
CA SER A 160 -8.92 -15.93 0.38
C SER A 160 -7.83 -16.85 0.93
N SER A 161 -8.03 -17.45 2.11
CA SER A 161 -7.08 -18.35 2.80
C SER A 161 -6.65 -19.58 2.00
N VAL A 162 -7.00 -19.61 0.71
CA VAL A 162 -6.30 -20.31 -0.32
C VAL A 162 -4.82 -20.02 -0.11
N THR A 163 -4.16 -21.02 0.47
CA THR A 163 -2.77 -21.38 0.19
C THR A 163 -2.63 -21.50 -1.32
N VAL A 164 -2.73 -20.37 -2.00
CA VAL A 164 -2.00 -20.12 -3.22
C VAL A 164 -0.59 -20.39 -2.74
N MET A 165 -0.07 -21.55 -3.11
CA MET A 165 1.31 -21.94 -2.89
C MET A 165 2.12 -20.65 -2.86
N ALA A 166 2.80 -20.38 -1.74
CA ALA A 166 3.82 -19.36 -1.68
C ALA A 166 4.82 -19.72 -2.78
N GLY A 167 4.50 -19.30 -4.01
CA GLY A 167 5.19 -19.75 -5.19
C GLY A 167 6.57 -19.16 -5.07
N SER A 168 7.57 -19.84 -5.62
CA SER A 168 8.94 -19.32 -5.65
C SER A 168 8.95 -17.86 -6.12
N VAL A 169 8.05 -17.47 -7.02
CA VAL A 169 7.88 -16.08 -7.50
C VAL A 169 7.41 -15.11 -6.41
N ASP A 170 6.37 -15.42 -5.63
CA ASP A 170 5.91 -14.51 -4.57
C ASP A 170 6.98 -14.34 -3.48
N GLU A 171 7.66 -15.44 -3.12
CA GLU A 171 8.73 -15.43 -2.14
C GLU A 171 9.96 -14.68 -2.64
N LEU A 172 10.28 -14.79 -3.94
CA LEU A 172 11.32 -13.99 -4.58
C LEU A 172 10.95 -12.50 -4.58
N LEU A 173 9.72 -12.14 -4.92
CA LEU A 173 9.23 -10.77 -4.88
C LEU A 173 9.27 -10.20 -3.46
N LEU A 174 8.80 -10.96 -2.47
CA LEU A 174 8.86 -10.54 -1.06
C LEU A 174 10.30 -10.37 -0.58
N THR A 175 11.18 -11.31 -0.90
CA THR A 175 12.60 -11.23 -0.54
C THR A 175 13.25 -10.01 -1.18
N PHE A 176 12.92 -9.75 -2.45
CA PHE A 176 13.39 -8.61 -3.20
C PHE A 176 12.94 -7.27 -2.58
N LEU A 177 11.67 -7.16 -2.20
CA LEU A 177 11.09 -5.96 -1.56
C LEU A 177 11.54 -5.78 -0.10
N SER A 178 12.08 -6.83 0.53
CA SER A 178 12.53 -6.79 1.94
C SER A 178 14.02 -6.43 2.07
N ASP A 179 14.75 -6.26 0.97
CA ASP A 179 16.16 -5.87 1.00
C ASP A 179 16.29 -4.34 0.82
N PRO A 180 16.54 -3.58 1.90
CA PRO A 180 16.63 -2.12 1.83
C PRO A 180 17.85 -1.63 1.03
N LYS A 181 18.82 -2.51 0.72
CA LYS A 181 20.01 -2.17 -0.06
C LYS A 181 19.82 -2.33 -1.57
N ARG A 182 18.70 -2.92 -2.02
CA ARG A 182 18.44 -3.06 -3.45
C ARG A 182 18.05 -1.72 -4.06
N SER A 183 18.72 -1.38 -5.16
CA SER A 183 18.32 -0.31 -6.04
C SER A 183 17.23 -0.83 -6.99
N LEU A 184 16.06 -0.23 -6.90
CA LEU A 184 14.97 -0.35 -7.87
C LEU A 184 14.86 1.00 -8.56
N ASN A 185 14.77 1.02 -9.88
CA ASN A 185 14.35 2.23 -10.60
C ASN A 185 12.81 2.23 -10.78
N LYS A 186 12.25 3.31 -11.33
CA LYS A 186 10.80 3.45 -11.53
C LYS A 186 10.23 2.43 -12.53
N ASP A 187 10.98 2.10 -13.58
CA ASP A 187 10.56 1.13 -14.58
C ASP A 187 10.51 -0.30 -14.01
N ASP A 188 11.52 -0.67 -13.22
CA ASP A 188 11.55 -1.93 -12.48
C ASP A 188 10.31 -2.05 -11.57
N TRP A 189 9.93 -0.96 -10.90
CA TRP A 189 8.75 -0.91 -10.05
C TRP A 189 7.44 -1.09 -10.82
N ARG A 190 7.30 -0.41 -11.96
CA ARG A 190 6.12 -0.54 -12.83
C ARG A 190 5.92 -1.99 -13.26
N ILE A 191 6.98 -2.63 -13.78
CA ILE A 191 6.96 -4.03 -14.21
C ILE A 191 6.61 -4.95 -13.04
N LEU A 192 7.18 -4.71 -11.86
CA LEU A 192 6.90 -5.49 -10.66
C LEU A 192 5.44 -5.39 -10.27
N THR A 193 4.88 -4.18 -10.25
CA THR A 193 3.48 -3.92 -9.88
C THR A 193 2.51 -4.59 -10.87
N GLU A 194 2.77 -4.49 -12.17
CA GLU A 194 1.99 -5.17 -13.20
C GLU A 194 2.06 -6.69 -13.04
N THR A 195 3.26 -7.21 -12.78
CA THR A 195 3.49 -8.64 -12.56
C THR A 195 2.76 -9.15 -11.32
N GLU A 196 2.82 -8.41 -10.21
CA GLU A 196 2.12 -8.72 -8.95
C GLU A 196 0.61 -8.89 -9.19
N HIS A 197 -0.02 -7.89 -9.80
CA HIS A 197 -1.47 -7.91 -10.05
C HIS A 197 -1.86 -8.99 -11.05
N ARG A 198 -1.06 -9.19 -12.11
CA ARG A 198 -1.34 -10.24 -13.10
C ARG A 198 -1.21 -11.63 -12.50
N LEU A 199 -0.20 -11.88 -11.67
CA LEU A 199 -0.05 -13.14 -10.95
C LEU A 199 -1.28 -13.40 -10.07
N TYR A 200 -1.77 -12.39 -9.36
CA TYR A 200 -2.98 -12.52 -8.55
C TYR A 200 -4.22 -12.86 -9.38
N GLN A 201 -4.43 -12.16 -10.50
CA GLN A 201 -5.56 -12.43 -11.42
C GLN A 201 -5.52 -13.86 -11.95
N LEU A 202 -4.37 -14.31 -12.46
CA LEU A 202 -4.21 -15.68 -12.98
C LEU A 202 -4.50 -16.74 -11.91
N LYS A 203 -4.06 -16.48 -10.67
CA LYS A 203 -4.38 -17.34 -9.53
C LYS A 203 -5.88 -17.38 -9.31
N ALA A 204 -6.55 -16.24 -9.23
CA ALA A 204 -8.00 -16.15 -9.06
C ALA A 204 -8.78 -16.87 -10.19
N GLU A 205 -8.39 -16.68 -11.45
CA GLU A 205 -8.98 -17.32 -12.63
C GLU A 205 -8.83 -18.86 -12.58
N SER A 206 -7.67 -19.38 -12.19
CA SER A 206 -7.41 -20.82 -12.10
C SER A 206 -8.31 -21.58 -11.10
N PHE A 207 -8.96 -20.86 -10.18
CA PHE A 207 -9.90 -21.45 -9.23
C PHE A 207 -11.36 -21.49 -9.74
N TYR A 208 -11.71 -20.75 -10.79
CA TYR A 208 -13.05 -20.79 -11.37
C TYR A 208 -13.23 -21.91 -12.41
N GLU A 209 -12.17 -22.66 -12.75
CA GLU A 209 -12.20 -23.78 -13.70
C GLU A 209 -12.40 -25.16 -13.04
N TYR A 210 -12.70 -25.23 -11.72
CA TYR A 210 -12.96 -26.47 -10.98
C TYR A 210 -14.29 -26.46 -10.24
#